data_AF-A0A7X5Q9E7-F1
#
_entry.id   AF-A0A7X5Q9E7-F1
#
_cell.length_a   1.000
_cell.length_b   1.000
_cell.length_c   1.000
_cell.angle_alpha   90.00
_cell.angle_beta   90.00
_cell.angle_gamma   90.00
#
_symmetry.space_group_name_H-M   'P 1'
#
loop_
_entity.id
_entity.type
_entity.pdbx_description
1 polymer ?
#
loop_
_entity_poly.entity_id
_entity_poly.type
_entity_poly.pdbx_seq_one_letter_code
_entity_poly.pdbx_strand_id
1 'polypeptide(L)'
;IDPDGPGRHEFVQRLHTLYRRVACVPYSAKQPLLEQLHNSAKGQWNCDFDPYRQGNPVHVLYQLNIGDKTVSALGMGTPTIEGKDGSAQLTPEYLGFGRSYKRNRKKHLFVLNQNPIPKTGIAAYVINGDETARCDLILDAQNREDLKGAIYAIALSKNSEFYSQKGPYKNLHDAEIFIKTLYDEVFVKLRQESGCYIPQGVRDSIEGFEKKTHSIMKAIHSEVFENSKHLNVEERRLFIELYYDHLTKFIIKELNVESFNISCKDAIDRGAGSNAQLFSNCAIVSDEKGEISIGHQKKIETLMMARALFVRKRAPIHERFERFAEGLDFSLSHVEAMKNLHKAVFGDLKIIPVNT
;
A
#
# COMPACT_ATOMS: atom_id res chain seq x y z
N ILE A 1 14.40 15.94 8.74
CA ILE A 1 14.39 15.19 10.01
C ILE A 1 15.75 14.55 10.12
N ASP A 2 16.50 14.84 11.18
CA ASP A 2 17.77 14.18 11.44
C ASP A 2 17.51 12.68 11.65
N PRO A 3 18.09 11.77 10.85
CA PRO A 3 17.86 10.33 11.02
C PRO A 3 18.29 9.82 12.40
N ASP A 4 19.17 10.56 13.08
CA ASP A 4 19.70 10.29 14.42
C ASP A 4 19.15 11.30 15.46
N GLY A 5 18.05 11.99 15.16
CA GLY A 5 17.42 12.95 16.06
C GLY A 5 16.96 12.29 17.37
N PRO A 6 17.14 12.96 18.52
CA PRO A 6 16.70 12.43 19.81
C PRO A 6 15.19 12.18 19.79
N GLY A 7 14.77 10.99 20.23
CA GLY A 7 13.35 10.64 20.45
C GLY A 7 12.77 9.54 19.55
N ARG A 8 13.48 9.06 18.52
CA ARG A 8 13.00 7.93 17.69
C ARG A 8 13.04 6.61 18.43
N HIS A 9 12.09 5.71 18.16
CA HIS A 9 12.07 4.37 18.72
C HIS A 9 13.31 3.56 18.26
N GLU A 10 13.91 2.75 19.15
CA GLU A 10 15.16 2.00 18.89
C GLU A 10 15.07 1.13 17.61
N PHE A 11 13.95 0.41 17.45
CA PHE A 11 13.72 -0.41 16.25
C PHE A 11 13.72 0.43 14.95
N VAL A 12 13.17 1.65 14.98
CA VAL A 12 13.17 2.55 13.82
C VAL A 12 14.58 3.04 13.52
N GLN A 13 15.36 3.39 14.54
CA GLN A 13 16.78 3.76 14.37
C GLN A 13 17.59 2.61 13.75
N ARG A 14 17.33 1.37 14.17
CA ARG A 14 17.92 0.18 13.55
C ARG A 14 17.52 0.04 12.08
N LEU A 15 16.26 0.28 11.72
CA LEU A 15 15.81 0.29 10.32
C LEU A 15 16.55 1.34 9.48
N HIS A 16 16.73 2.57 9.97
CA HIS A 16 17.53 3.60 9.28
C HIS A 16 18.98 3.17 9.12
N THR A 17 19.56 2.54 10.14
CA THR A 17 20.93 2.02 10.08
C THR A 17 21.06 0.93 9.01
N LEU A 18 20.11 -0.01 8.96
CA LEU A 18 20.06 -1.04 7.92
C LEU A 18 19.90 -0.42 6.52
N TYR A 19 18.96 0.51 6.36
CA TYR A 19 18.76 1.24 5.11
C TYR A 19 20.04 1.94 4.64
N ARG A 20 20.70 2.71 5.51
CA ARG A 20 21.96 3.42 5.21
C ARG A 20 23.05 2.43 4.78
N ARG A 21 23.22 1.32 5.49
CA ARG A 21 24.20 0.28 5.14
C ARG A 21 23.96 -0.28 3.74
N VAL A 22 22.70 -0.62 3.42
CA VAL A 22 22.32 -1.13 2.09
C VAL A 22 22.51 -0.05 1.01
N ALA A 23 22.10 1.19 1.28
CA ALA A 23 22.22 2.31 0.35
C ALA A 23 23.68 2.66 0.05
N CYS A 24 24.59 2.51 1.01
CA CYS A 24 26.01 2.79 0.89
C CYS A 24 26.84 1.64 0.30
N VAL A 25 26.25 0.47 -0.01
CA VAL A 25 26.98 -0.62 -0.67
C VAL A 25 27.67 -0.11 -1.95
N PRO A 26 28.97 -0.40 -2.17
CA PRO A 26 29.69 0.06 -3.36
C PRO A 26 28.98 -0.36 -4.65
N TYR A 27 29.07 0.48 -5.69
CA TYR A 27 28.45 0.18 -6.98
C TYR A 27 28.95 -1.12 -7.61
N SER A 28 30.17 -1.56 -7.29
CA SER A 28 30.73 -2.85 -7.72
C SER A 28 29.98 -4.06 -7.16
N ALA A 29 29.29 -3.90 -6.02
CA ALA A 29 28.44 -4.93 -5.42
C ALA A 29 26.95 -4.71 -5.71
N LYS A 30 26.61 -3.62 -6.42
CA LYS A 30 25.28 -3.37 -6.97
C LYS A 30 25.26 -3.82 -8.43
N GLN A 31 24.06 -3.87 -9.02
CA GLN A 31 23.98 -4.04 -10.47
C GLN A 31 24.73 -2.89 -11.18
N PRO A 32 25.45 -3.12 -12.29
CA PRO A 32 26.15 -2.05 -13.00
C PRO A 32 25.22 -0.87 -13.31
N LEU A 33 25.70 0.37 -13.15
CA LEU A 33 24.84 1.57 -13.30
C LEU A 33 24.16 1.61 -14.68
N LEU A 34 24.86 1.22 -15.75
CA LEU A 34 24.29 1.13 -17.09
C LEU A 34 23.16 0.11 -17.19
N GLU A 35 23.29 -1.04 -16.52
CA GLU A 35 22.21 -2.03 -16.45
C GLU A 35 21.06 -1.56 -15.56
N GLN A 36 21.33 -0.87 -14.45
CA GLN A 36 20.29 -0.26 -13.62
C GLN A 36 19.51 0.78 -14.44
N LEU A 37 20.20 1.65 -15.16
CA LEU A 37 19.59 2.64 -16.04
C LEU A 37 18.83 1.99 -17.18
N HIS A 38 19.36 0.93 -17.79
CA HIS A 38 18.70 0.19 -18.85
C HIS A 38 17.46 -0.58 -18.37
N ASN A 39 17.53 -1.24 -17.22
CA ASN A 39 16.39 -1.94 -16.61
C ASN A 39 15.34 -0.95 -16.09
N SER A 40 15.80 0.17 -15.53
CA SER A 40 14.94 1.28 -15.16
C SER A 40 14.28 1.85 -16.40
N ALA A 41 15.00 2.10 -17.50
CA ALA A 41 14.46 2.62 -18.76
C ALA A 41 13.51 1.64 -19.47
N LYS A 42 13.84 0.34 -19.51
CA LYS A 42 12.93 -0.71 -20.00
C LYS A 42 11.63 -0.77 -19.18
N GLY A 43 11.76 -0.70 -17.86
CA GLY A 43 10.62 -0.55 -16.96
C GLY A 43 9.88 0.76 -17.20
N GLN A 44 10.59 1.88 -17.38
CA GLN A 44 10.01 3.21 -17.52
C GLN A 44 9.25 3.39 -18.83
N TRP A 45 9.78 2.82 -19.92
CA TRP A 45 9.21 2.86 -21.26
C TRP A 45 8.24 1.72 -21.53
N ASN A 46 7.92 0.92 -20.50
CA ASN A 46 6.91 -0.15 -20.57
C ASN A 46 7.14 -1.15 -21.73
N CYS A 47 8.40 -1.37 -22.13
CA CYS A 47 8.72 -2.26 -23.24
C CYS A 47 8.68 -3.73 -22.79
N ASP A 48 7.61 -4.45 -23.11
CA ASP A 48 7.40 -5.87 -22.78
C ASP A 48 7.54 -6.13 -21.27
N PHE A 49 7.05 -5.19 -20.47
CA PHE A 49 7.18 -5.23 -19.02
C PHE A 49 6.21 -6.26 -18.43
N ASP A 50 6.75 -7.29 -17.78
CA ASP A 50 6.03 -8.32 -17.04
C ASP A 50 6.82 -8.62 -15.75
N PRO A 51 6.30 -8.27 -14.54
CA PRO A 51 7.02 -8.52 -13.30
C PRO A 51 7.37 -10.00 -13.09
N TYR A 52 6.52 -10.93 -13.53
CA TYR A 52 6.74 -12.35 -13.30
C TYR A 52 7.96 -12.84 -14.08
N ARG A 53 8.10 -12.38 -15.32
CA ARG A 53 9.28 -12.67 -16.17
C ARG A 53 10.54 -11.93 -15.71
N GLN A 54 10.41 -10.85 -14.94
CA GLN A 54 11.53 -10.08 -14.40
C GLN A 54 12.06 -10.59 -13.05
N GLY A 55 11.80 -11.86 -12.71
CA GLY A 55 12.33 -12.45 -11.47
C GLY A 55 11.64 -11.94 -10.21
N ASN A 56 10.40 -11.47 -10.33
CA ASN A 56 9.58 -11.01 -9.22
C ASN A 56 8.35 -11.92 -9.04
N PRO A 57 8.55 -13.21 -8.69
CA PRO A 57 7.48 -14.19 -8.64
C PRO A 57 6.50 -13.89 -7.51
N VAL A 58 5.26 -14.35 -7.69
CA VAL A 58 4.24 -14.33 -6.65
C VAL A 58 4.66 -15.27 -5.51
N HIS A 59 4.55 -14.78 -4.28
CA HIS A 59 4.81 -15.56 -3.07
C HIS A 59 3.93 -15.06 -1.92
N VAL A 60 3.82 -15.83 -0.84
CA VAL A 60 3.18 -15.37 0.40
C VAL A 60 4.19 -14.53 1.18
N LEU A 61 3.83 -13.29 1.52
CA LEU A 61 4.66 -12.40 2.33
C LEU A 61 4.51 -12.72 3.83
N TYR A 62 3.25 -12.82 4.24
CA TYR A 62 2.79 -13.12 5.59
C TYR A 62 1.32 -13.56 5.54
N GLN A 63 0.78 -13.95 6.69
CA GLN A 63 -0.64 -14.22 6.88
C GLN A 63 -1.21 -13.33 7.97
N LEU A 64 -2.51 -13.08 7.91
CA LEU A 64 -3.29 -12.43 8.97
C LEU A 64 -4.33 -13.41 9.48
N ASN A 65 -4.38 -13.63 10.79
CA ASN A 65 -5.50 -14.29 11.44
C ASN A 65 -6.53 -13.22 11.83
N ILE A 66 -7.72 -13.28 11.21
CA ILE A 66 -8.84 -12.37 11.42
C ILE A 66 -9.99 -13.20 11.99
N GLY A 67 -10.16 -13.16 13.31
CA GLY A 67 -11.01 -14.13 14.01
C GLY A 67 -10.52 -15.56 13.73
N ASP A 68 -11.41 -16.43 13.24
CA ASP A 68 -11.10 -17.83 12.93
C ASP A 68 -10.53 -18.05 11.52
N LYS A 69 -10.35 -16.97 10.73
CA LYS A 69 -9.90 -17.06 9.34
C LYS A 69 -8.45 -16.63 9.18
N THR A 70 -7.68 -17.43 8.46
CA THR A 70 -6.35 -17.04 7.97
C THR A 70 -6.46 -16.46 6.56
N VAL A 71 -5.95 -15.24 6.37
CA VAL A 71 -5.91 -14.53 5.08
C VAL A 71 -4.46 -14.36 4.64
N SER A 72 -4.13 -14.74 3.41
CA SER A 72 -2.76 -14.67 2.89
C SER A 72 -2.46 -13.33 2.22
N ALA A 73 -1.42 -12.64 2.65
CA ALA A 73 -0.88 -11.46 1.97
C ALA A 73 0.09 -11.91 0.87
N LEU A 74 -0.26 -11.67 -0.38
CA LEU A 74 0.53 -12.08 -1.54
C LEU A 74 1.46 -10.95 -1.98
N GLY A 75 2.72 -11.31 -2.19
CA GLY A 75 3.74 -10.47 -2.77
C GLY A 75 3.71 -10.54 -4.28
N MET A 76 2.76 -9.84 -4.90
CA MET A 76 2.52 -9.85 -6.34
C MET A 76 2.78 -8.45 -6.90
N GLY A 77 3.63 -8.33 -7.93
CA GLY A 77 3.75 -7.11 -8.74
C GLY A 77 2.45 -6.84 -9.51
N THR A 78 2.49 -5.90 -10.44
CA THR A 78 1.32 -5.69 -11.28
C THR A 78 1.06 -6.87 -12.23
N PRO A 79 -0.17 -7.42 -12.32
CA PRO A 79 -0.46 -8.60 -13.14
C PRO A 79 -0.72 -8.23 -14.59
N THR A 80 0.11 -7.36 -15.18
CA THR A 80 -0.05 -6.93 -16.57
C THR A 80 1.24 -7.08 -17.37
N ILE A 81 1.07 -7.33 -18.67
CA ILE A 81 2.11 -7.24 -19.69
C ILE A 81 1.89 -5.92 -20.42
N GLU A 82 2.89 -5.04 -20.43
CA GLU A 82 2.81 -3.76 -21.15
C GLU A 82 3.53 -3.83 -22.49
N GLY A 83 2.88 -3.32 -23.53
CA GLY A 83 3.41 -3.17 -24.87
C GLY A 83 4.11 -1.83 -25.09
N LYS A 84 4.95 -1.78 -26.13
CA LYS A 84 5.72 -0.57 -26.51
C LYS A 84 4.85 0.60 -26.98
N ASP A 85 3.62 0.32 -27.37
CA ASP A 85 2.60 1.28 -27.82
C ASP A 85 1.77 1.87 -26.67
N GLY A 86 2.11 1.53 -25.41
CA GLY A 86 1.33 1.93 -24.24
C GLY A 86 0.10 1.06 -24.00
N SER A 87 -0.12 0.02 -24.81
CA SER A 87 -1.11 -1.01 -24.51
C SER A 87 -0.69 -1.81 -23.27
N ALA A 88 -1.68 -2.39 -22.60
CA ALA A 88 -1.44 -3.35 -21.54
C ALA A 88 -2.47 -4.47 -21.65
N GLN A 89 -2.12 -5.64 -21.13
CA GLN A 89 -3.03 -6.77 -21.00
C GLN A 89 -2.78 -7.48 -19.67
N LEU A 90 -3.81 -8.13 -19.13
CA LEU A 90 -3.63 -8.97 -17.94
C LEU A 90 -2.77 -10.20 -18.27
N THR A 91 -1.90 -10.60 -17.34
CA THR A 91 -1.09 -11.81 -17.51
C THR A 91 -1.98 -13.07 -17.53
N PRO A 92 -1.68 -14.08 -18.36
CA PRO A 92 -2.42 -15.35 -18.36
C PRO A 92 -2.46 -16.03 -16.98
N GLU A 93 -1.39 -15.90 -16.20
CA GLU A 93 -1.27 -16.43 -14.84
C GLU A 93 -2.29 -15.80 -13.89
N TYR A 94 -2.50 -14.48 -13.98
CA TYR A 94 -3.49 -13.78 -13.15
C TYR A 94 -4.92 -14.13 -13.55
N LEU A 95 -5.20 -14.26 -14.85
CA LEU A 95 -6.49 -14.76 -15.34
C LEU A 95 -6.75 -16.20 -14.86
N GLY A 96 -5.74 -17.07 -14.93
CA GLY A 96 -5.82 -18.44 -14.41
C GLY A 96 -6.06 -18.48 -12.90
N PHE A 97 -5.33 -17.65 -12.15
CA PHE A 97 -5.52 -17.46 -10.72
C PHE A 97 -6.96 -17.04 -10.37
N GLY A 98 -7.48 -16.00 -11.01
CA GLY A 98 -8.83 -15.51 -10.74
C GLY A 98 -9.94 -16.50 -11.13
N ARG A 99 -9.78 -17.21 -12.26
CA ARG A 99 -10.70 -18.30 -12.65
C ARG A 99 -10.67 -19.46 -11.66
N SER A 100 -9.50 -19.80 -11.14
CA SER A 100 -9.36 -20.79 -10.08
C SER A 100 -10.06 -20.33 -8.80
N TYR A 101 -9.89 -19.07 -8.40
CA TYR A 101 -10.60 -18.49 -7.25
C TYR A 101 -12.11 -18.55 -7.44
N LYS A 102 -12.64 -18.15 -8.60
CA LYS A 102 -14.07 -18.22 -8.92
C LYS A 102 -14.61 -19.65 -8.79
N ARG A 103 -13.91 -20.63 -9.39
CA ARG A 103 -14.29 -22.05 -9.32
C ARG A 103 -14.34 -22.59 -7.89
N ASN A 104 -13.41 -22.15 -7.05
CA ASN A 104 -13.29 -22.57 -5.66
C ASN A 104 -14.06 -21.68 -4.68
N ARG A 105 -14.89 -20.75 -5.19
CA ARG A 105 -15.65 -19.76 -4.38
C ARG A 105 -14.77 -18.95 -3.42
N LYS A 106 -13.53 -18.69 -3.84
CA LYS A 106 -12.58 -17.83 -3.13
C LYS A 106 -12.62 -16.42 -3.68
N LYS A 107 -12.24 -15.46 -2.85
CA LYS A 107 -12.14 -14.04 -3.11
C LYS A 107 -10.72 -13.55 -2.85
N HIS A 108 -10.28 -12.64 -3.71
CA HIS A 108 -9.00 -11.97 -3.60
C HIS A 108 -9.19 -10.46 -3.70
N LEU A 109 -8.53 -9.70 -2.83
CA LEU A 109 -8.50 -8.24 -2.88
C LEU A 109 -7.14 -7.73 -3.41
N PHE A 110 -7.18 -6.97 -4.49
CA PHE A 110 -6.02 -6.27 -5.04
C PHE A 110 -6.07 -4.78 -4.69
N VAL A 111 -5.13 -4.29 -3.88
CA VAL A 111 -4.99 -2.87 -3.53
C VAL A 111 -3.87 -2.24 -4.36
N LEU A 112 -4.24 -1.31 -5.24
CA LEU A 112 -3.33 -0.61 -6.13
C LEU A 112 -2.81 0.68 -5.48
N ASN A 113 -1.51 0.76 -5.24
CA ASN A 113 -0.82 1.98 -4.80
C ASN A 113 -0.23 2.77 -5.98
N GLN A 114 -0.60 2.38 -7.20
CA GLN A 114 -0.28 3.08 -8.45
C GLN A 114 -1.13 4.34 -8.60
N ASN A 115 -0.73 5.24 -9.51
CA ASN A 115 -1.47 6.45 -9.80
C ASN A 115 -2.26 6.28 -11.12
N PRO A 116 -3.59 6.13 -11.09
CA PRO A 116 -4.43 6.12 -12.28
C PRO A 116 -4.67 7.51 -12.89
N ILE A 117 -4.08 8.57 -12.35
CA ILE A 117 -4.14 9.93 -12.95
C ILE A 117 -3.31 9.93 -14.24
N PRO A 118 -3.93 10.23 -15.41
CA PRO A 118 -3.22 10.34 -16.67
C PRO A 118 -2.14 11.41 -16.59
N LYS A 119 -0.97 11.07 -17.12
CA LYS A 119 0.16 12.00 -17.17
C LYS A 119 0.22 12.68 -18.53
N THR A 120 0.03 13.99 -18.54
CA THR A 120 0.16 14.80 -19.74
C THR A 120 1.59 15.33 -19.89
N GLY A 121 2.14 15.22 -21.10
CA GLY A 121 3.41 15.87 -21.49
C GLY A 121 4.63 14.95 -21.51
N ILE A 122 5.62 15.32 -22.33
CA ILE A 122 6.82 14.52 -22.63
C ILE A 122 7.62 14.16 -21.37
N ALA A 123 7.79 15.10 -20.44
CA ALA A 123 8.51 14.86 -19.19
C ALA A 123 7.84 13.79 -18.32
N ALA A 124 6.51 13.68 -18.38
CA ALA A 124 5.75 12.77 -17.54
C ALA A 124 5.89 11.30 -18.03
N TYR A 125 5.99 11.09 -19.34
CA TYR A 125 6.35 9.80 -19.94
C TYR A 125 7.77 9.38 -19.59
N VAL A 126 8.72 10.32 -19.53
CA VAL A 126 10.14 10.02 -19.27
C VAL A 126 10.43 9.75 -17.79
N ILE A 127 9.76 10.43 -16.85
CA ILE A 127 10.18 10.46 -15.43
C ILE A 127 9.51 9.41 -14.55
N ASN A 128 8.32 8.90 -14.90
CA ASN A 128 7.67 7.87 -14.08
C ASN A 128 6.76 6.89 -14.85
N GLY A 129 6.74 6.93 -16.18
CA GLY A 129 5.79 6.21 -17.03
C GLY A 129 4.33 6.61 -16.78
N ASP A 130 3.46 6.36 -17.76
CA ASP A 130 2.02 6.40 -17.52
C ASP A 130 1.57 5.06 -16.92
N GLU A 131 0.95 5.10 -15.74
CA GLU A 131 0.46 3.91 -15.03
C GLU A 131 -1.02 3.62 -15.35
N THR A 132 -1.69 4.50 -16.09
CA THR A 132 -3.16 4.52 -16.27
C THR A 132 -3.69 3.25 -16.92
N ALA A 133 -3.18 2.85 -18.08
CA ALA A 133 -3.68 1.69 -18.83
C ALA A 133 -3.65 0.41 -17.98
N ARG A 134 -2.58 0.22 -17.21
CA ARG A 134 -2.42 -0.91 -16.29
C ARG A 134 -3.37 -0.84 -15.10
N CYS A 135 -3.50 0.33 -14.48
CA CYS A 135 -4.44 0.52 -13.38
C CYS A 135 -5.87 0.22 -13.83
N ASP A 136 -6.28 0.76 -14.98
CA ASP A 136 -7.60 0.55 -15.56
C ASP A 136 -7.87 -0.94 -15.80
N LEU A 137 -6.94 -1.67 -16.42
CA LEU A 137 -7.11 -3.11 -16.65
C LEU A 137 -7.32 -3.92 -15.36
N ILE A 138 -6.58 -3.62 -14.30
CA ILE A 138 -6.69 -4.34 -13.03
C ILE A 138 -8.00 -3.99 -12.32
N LEU A 139 -8.35 -2.70 -12.32
CA LEU A 139 -9.61 -2.22 -11.75
C LEU A 139 -10.80 -2.79 -12.51
N ASP A 140 -10.74 -2.87 -13.84
CA ASP A 140 -11.86 -3.33 -14.65
C ASP A 140 -11.91 -4.87 -14.76
N ALA A 141 -10.82 -5.58 -14.41
CA ALA A 141 -10.75 -7.04 -14.36
C ALA A 141 -11.85 -7.67 -13.49
N GLN A 142 -12.22 -7.01 -12.38
CA GLN A 142 -13.25 -7.50 -11.47
C GLN A 142 -14.65 -7.55 -12.09
N ASN A 143 -14.89 -6.82 -13.19
CA ASN A 143 -16.15 -6.79 -13.90
C ASN A 143 -16.25 -7.86 -14.99
N ARG A 144 -15.14 -8.54 -15.32
CA ARG A 144 -15.13 -9.62 -16.29
C ARG A 144 -15.96 -10.79 -15.78
N GLU A 145 -16.82 -11.34 -16.64
CA GLU A 145 -17.70 -12.44 -16.25
C GLU A 145 -16.90 -13.63 -15.70
N ASP A 146 -15.73 -13.96 -16.23
CA ASP A 146 -14.92 -15.08 -15.74
C ASP A 146 -14.23 -14.84 -14.38
N LEU A 147 -14.22 -13.60 -13.87
CA LEU A 147 -13.55 -13.20 -12.61
C LEU A 147 -14.48 -12.57 -11.57
N LYS A 148 -15.67 -12.10 -12.00
CA LYS A 148 -16.63 -11.38 -11.16
C LYS A 148 -16.98 -12.17 -9.89
N GLY A 149 -16.94 -11.47 -8.76
CA GLY A 149 -17.19 -12.01 -7.43
C GLY A 149 -16.00 -12.74 -6.80
N ALA A 150 -14.96 -13.07 -7.58
CA ALA A 150 -13.75 -13.73 -7.12
C ALA A 150 -12.55 -12.77 -7.00
N ILE A 151 -12.46 -11.80 -7.89
CA ILE A 151 -11.44 -10.74 -7.84
C ILE A 151 -12.12 -9.42 -7.50
N TYR A 152 -11.56 -8.70 -6.54
CA TYR A 152 -11.92 -7.32 -6.20
C TYR A 152 -10.66 -6.47 -6.33
N ALA A 153 -10.78 -5.25 -6.85
CA ALA A 153 -9.65 -4.34 -6.98
C ALA A 153 -10.03 -2.92 -6.59
N ILE A 154 -9.19 -2.25 -5.81
CA ILE A 154 -9.32 -0.85 -5.40
C ILE A 154 -8.02 -0.10 -5.69
N ALA A 155 -8.10 1.21 -5.90
CA ALA A 155 -6.93 2.07 -6.00
C ALA A 155 -6.86 3.06 -4.83
N LEU A 156 -5.71 3.09 -4.18
CA LEU A 156 -5.35 4.01 -3.10
C LEU A 156 -3.98 4.59 -3.44
N SER A 157 -3.95 5.57 -4.35
CA SER A 157 -2.66 6.06 -4.87
C SER A 157 -1.78 6.63 -3.76
N LYS A 158 -0.53 6.19 -3.76
CA LYS A 158 0.55 6.78 -2.94
C LYS A 158 1.48 7.69 -3.75
N ASN A 159 1.01 8.14 -4.92
CA ASN A 159 1.75 8.99 -5.86
C ASN A 159 0.97 10.23 -6.31
N SER A 160 -0.22 10.48 -5.75
CA SER A 160 -0.99 11.68 -6.03
C SER A 160 -0.45 12.89 -5.25
N GLU A 161 -0.78 14.09 -5.74
CA GLU A 161 -0.51 15.33 -4.99
C GLU A 161 -1.25 15.35 -3.66
N PHE A 162 -2.46 14.79 -3.60
CA PHE A 162 -3.22 14.63 -2.38
C PHE A 162 -2.46 13.78 -1.36
N TYR A 163 -2.05 12.55 -1.71
CA TYR A 163 -1.29 11.70 -0.80
C TYR A 163 -0.01 12.37 -0.31
N SER A 164 0.71 13.05 -1.21
CA SER A 164 1.94 13.76 -0.86
C SER A 164 1.72 15.12 -0.19
N GLN A 165 0.47 15.57 -0.02
CA GLN A 165 0.10 16.87 0.54
C GLN A 165 0.84 18.04 -0.15
N LYS A 166 0.90 17.98 -1.49
CA LYS A 166 1.54 18.98 -2.37
C LYS A 166 0.50 19.83 -3.09
N GLY A 167 0.96 20.84 -3.82
CA GLY A 167 0.10 21.68 -4.66
C GLY A 167 -1.03 22.33 -3.86
N PRO A 168 -2.31 22.16 -4.25
CA PRO A 168 -3.44 22.78 -3.59
C PRO A 168 -3.66 22.27 -2.15
N TYR A 169 -3.11 21.10 -1.79
CA TYR A 169 -3.28 20.48 -0.47
C TYR A 169 -2.26 20.95 0.57
N LYS A 170 -1.25 21.74 0.18
CA LYS A 170 -0.17 22.18 1.08
C LYS A 170 -0.69 22.96 2.29
N ASN A 171 -1.69 23.81 2.07
CA ASN A 171 -2.20 24.75 3.07
C ASN A 171 -3.55 24.30 3.69
N LEU A 172 -3.92 23.02 3.52
CA LEU A 172 -5.20 22.46 3.99
C LEU A 172 -5.15 22.14 5.48
N HIS A 173 -4.92 23.16 6.33
CA HIS A 173 -4.68 22.96 7.76
C HIS A 173 -5.92 22.65 8.58
N ASP A 174 -7.09 23.12 8.16
CA ASP A 174 -8.34 22.86 8.85
C ASP A 174 -8.72 21.37 8.75
N ALA A 175 -8.89 20.72 9.91
CA ALA A 175 -9.12 19.28 9.98
C ALA A 175 -10.47 18.87 9.37
N GLU A 176 -11.52 19.66 9.54
CA GLU A 176 -12.85 19.37 9.00
C GLU A 176 -12.83 19.45 7.47
N ILE A 177 -12.23 20.51 6.92
CA ILE A 177 -12.07 20.68 5.46
C ILE A 177 -11.17 19.56 4.90
N PHE A 178 -10.09 19.20 5.60
CA PHE A 178 -9.21 18.10 5.22
C PHE A 178 -9.95 16.75 5.16
N ILE A 179 -10.70 16.39 6.21
CA ILE A 179 -11.44 15.13 6.28
C ILE A 179 -12.51 15.07 5.19
N LYS A 180 -13.21 16.18 4.93
CA LYS A 180 -14.13 16.28 3.79
C LYS A 180 -13.40 16.07 2.47
N THR A 181 -12.24 16.69 2.31
CA THR A 181 -11.42 16.53 1.10
C THR A 181 -10.97 15.08 0.92
N LEU A 182 -10.53 14.40 1.99
CA LEU A 182 -10.19 12.98 1.95
C LEU A 182 -11.38 12.12 1.49
N TYR A 183 -12.58 12.39 1.99
CA TYR A 183 -13.79 11.73 1.51
C TYR A 183 -14.02 11.99 0.02
N ASP A 184 -13.93 13.25 -0.41
CA ASP A 184 -14.13 13.62 -1.81
C ASP A 184 -13.11 12.93 -2.74
N GLU A 185 -11.83 12.88 -2.35
CA GLU A 185 -10.76 12.19 -3.09
C GLU A 185 -11.03 10.69 -3.27
N VAL A 186 -11.53 10.03 -2.23
CA VAL A 186 -11.69 8.57 -2.21
C VAL A 186 -13.00 8.13 -2.86
N PHE A 187 -14.06 8.92 -2.71
CA PHE A 187 -15.42 8.47 -3.06
C PHE A 187 -16.11 9.27 -4.15
N VAL A 188 -15.81 10.57 -4.28
CA VAL A 188 -16.56 11.51 -5.12
C VAL A 188 -15.84 11.82 -6.43
N LYS A 189 -14.54 12.13 -6.36
CA LYS A 189 -13.73 12.46 -7.54
C LYS A 189 -13.52 11.26 -8.43
N LEU A 190 -13.32 11.52 -9.72
CA LEU A 190 -13.00 10.48 -10.69
C LEU A 190 -11.61 9.91 -10.40
N ARG A 191 -11.40 8.62 -10.73
CA ARG A 191 -10.11 7.96 -10.51
C ARG A 191 -8.95 8.64 -11.24
N GLN A 192 -9.23 9.25 -12.38
CA GLN A 192 -8.29 10.03 -13.19
C GLN A 192 -7.92 11.39 -12.57
N GLU A 193 -8.63 11.83 -11.53
CA GLU A 193 -8.40 13.10 -10.85
C GLU A 193 -7.75 12.90 -9.48
N SER A 194 -8.26 11.95 -8.67
CA SER A 194 -7.78 11.73 -7.30
C SER A 194 -6.66 10.70 -7.19
N GLY A 195 -6.59 9.79 -8.15
CA GLY A 195 -5.76 8.58 -8.05
C GLY A 195 -6.37 7.50 -7.15
N CYS A 196 -7.53 7.74 -6.56
CA CYS A 196 -8.24 6.79 -5.69
C CYS A 196 -9.49 6.26 -6.40
N TYR A 197 -9.83 5.00 -6.15
CA TYR A 197 -11.02 4.39 -6.72
C TYR A 197 -11.48 3.19 -5.91
N ILE A 198 -12.71 3.26 -5.42
CA ILE A 198 -13.40 2.10 -4.86
C ILE A 198 -14.60 1.80 -5.77
N PRO A 199 -14.54 0.74 -6.60
CA PRO A 199 -15.59 0.40 -7.53
C PRO A 199 -16.92 0.10 -6.84
N GLN A 200 -18.03 0.42 -7.52
CA GLN A 200 -19.37 0.22 -6.98
C GLN A 200 -19.63 -1.23 -6.54
N GLY A 201 -19.10 -2.22 -7.28
CA GLY A 201 -19.22 -3.63 -6.91
C GLY A 201 -18.63 -3.97 -5.54
N VAL A 202 -17.56 -3.28 -5.11
CA VAL A 202 -17.01 -3.41 -3.75
C VAL A 202 -17.94 -2.73 -2.74
N ARG A 203 -18.42 -1.51 -3.05
CA ARG A 203 -19.31 -0.74 -2.17
C ARG A 203 -20.62 -1.48 -1.91
N ASP A 204 -21.24 -2.03 -2.96
CA ASP A 204 -22.50 -2.78 -2.89
C ASP A 204 -22.35 -4.12 -2.16
N SER A 205 -21.15 -4.71 -2.20
CA SER A 205 -20.86 -5.99 -1.52
C SER A 205 -20.71 -5.86 0.00
N ILE A 206 -20.67 -4.64 0.54
CA ILE A 206 -20.45 -4.37 1.95
C ILE A 206 -21.59 -3.50 2.48
N GLU A 207 -22.41 -4.05 3.37
CA GLU A 207 -23.53 -3.32 3.97
C GLU A 207 -23.04 -2.07 4.73
N GLY A 208 -23.64 -0.92 4.40
CA GLY A 208 -23.33 0.36 5.03
C GLY A 208 -21.91 0.87 4.74
N PHE A 209 -21.31 0.48 3.62
CA PHE A 209 -19.92 0.77 3.27
C PHE A 209 -19.51 2.23 3.50
N GLU A 210 -20.24 3.20 2.93
CA GLU A 210 -19.86 4.62 3.05
C GLU A 210 -19.98 5.13 4.49
N LYS A 211 -21.02 4.72 5.23
CA LYS A 211 -21.18 5.08 6.65
C LYS A 211 -20.03 4.53 7.50
N LYS A 212 -19.67 3.25 7.29
CA LYS A 212 -18.59 2.58 8.02
C LYS A 212 -17.22 3.20 7.68
N THR A 213 -16.93 3.46 6.41
CA THR A 213 -15.67 4.11 6.02
C THR A 213 -15.56 5.55 6.50
N HIS A 214 -16.67 6.31 6.52
CA HIS A 214 -16.70 7.62 7.16
C HIS A 214 -16.46 7.54 8.68
N SER A 215 -16.96 6.49 9.36
CA SER A 215 -16.64 6.28 10.78
C SER A 215 -15.17 5.96 11.04
N ILE A 216 -14.45 5.35 10.08
CA ILE A 216 -12.99 5.18 10.17
C ILE A 216 -12.29 6.54 10.21
N MET A 217 -12.68 7.49 9.34
CA MET A 217 -12.10 8.84 9.37
C MET A 217 -12.35 9.54 10.71
N LYS A 218 -13.58 9.46 11.22
CA LYS A 218 -13.94 10.01 12.53
C LYS A 218 -13.13 9.39 13.67
N ALA A 219 -12.99 8.07 13.68
CA ALA A 219 -12.20 7.37 14.69
C ALA A 219 -10.71 7.73 14.62
N ILE A 220 -10.13 7.89 13.42
CA ILE A 220 -8.74 8.37 13.30
C ILE A 220 -8.62 9.78 13.89
N HIS A 221 -9.55 10.67 13.56
CA HIS A 221 -9.53 12.04 14.07
C HIS A 221 -9.68 12.11 15.59
N SER A 222 -10.61 11.32 16.16
CA SER A 222 -10.87 11.32 17.60
C SER A 222 -9.80 10.60 18.41
N GLU A 223 -9.43 9.37 18.01
CA GLU A 223 -8.58 8.50 18.83
C GLU A 223 -7.08 8.79 18.66
N VAL A 224 -6.67 9.29 17.48
CA VAL A 224 -5.24 9.49 17.16
C VAL A 224 -4.85 10.96 17.17
N PHE A 225 -5.74 11.83 16.70
CA PHE A 225 -5.47 13.28 16.61
C PHE A 225 -6.27 14.10 17.61
N GLU A 226 -6.94 13.44 18.58
CA GLU A 226 -7.66 14.08 19.70
C GLU A 226 -8.65 15.18 19.27
N ASN A 227 -9.28 15.01 18.10
CA ASN A 227 -10.14 16.00 17.46
C ASN A 227 -9.45 17.37 17.25
N SER A 228 -8.14 17.39 17.00
CA SER A 228 -7.41 18.62 16.70
C SER A 228 -8.09 19.39 15.57
N LYS A 229 -8.32 20.68 15.78
CA LYS A 229 -8.90 21.58 14.76
C LYS A 229 -7.97 21.80 13.59
N HIS A 230 -6.67 21.65 13.81
CA HIS A 230 -5.64 21.88 12.81
C HIS A 230 -4.71 20.69 12.69
N LEU A 231 -4.53 20.21 11.47
CA LEU A 231 -3.56 19.18 11.15
C LEU A 231 -2.46 19.79 10.29
N ASN A 232 -1.19 19.62 10.67
CA ASN A 232 -0.05 20.00 9.86
C ASN A 232 0.15 19.02 8.68
N VAL A 233 1.15 19.26 7.82
CA VAL A 233 1.36 18.46 6.60
C VAL A 233 1.70 17.00 6.94
N GLU A 234 2.53 16.78 7.96
CA GLU A 234 2.96 15.49 8.45
C GLU A 234 1.78 14.71 9.06
N GLU A 235 0.98 15.34 9.91
CA GLU A 235 -0.23 14.77 10.51
C GLU A 235 -1.26 14.38 9.44
N ARG A 236 -1.48 15.21 8.43
CA ARG A 236 -2.39 14.86 7.31
C ARG A 236 -1.89 13.67 6.50
N ARG A 237 -0.58 13.54 6.29
CA ARG A 237 0.00 12.35 5.64
C ARG A 237 -0.18 11.10 6.49
N LEU A 238 0.06 11.19 7.80
CA LEU A 238 -0.18 10.10 8.74
C LEU A 238 -1.66 9.71 8.78
N PHE A 239 -2.57 10.68 8.76
CA PHE A 239 -4.00 10.44 8.68
C PHE A 239 -4.36 9.62 7.43
N ILE A 240 -3.84 9.99 6.26
CA ILE A 240 -4.07 9.25 5.01
C ILE A 240 -3.53 7.83 5.09
N GLU A 241 -2.34 7.64 5.66
CA GLU A 241 -1.74 6.31 5.87
C GLU A 241 -2.61 5.43 6.78
N LEU A 242 -3.03 5.97 7.92
CA LEU A 242 -3.94 5.27 8.84
C LEU A 242 -5.27 4.94 8.17
N TYR A 243 -5.83 5.88 7.40
CA TYR A 243 -7.08 5.66 6.69
C TYR A 243 -6.96 4.55 5.64
N TYR A 244 -5.91 4.56 4.82
CA TYR A 244 -5.68 3.51 3.81
C TYR A 244 -5.46 2.13 4.45
N ASP A 245 -4.71 2.07 5.56
CA ASP A 245 -4.49 0.84 6.32
C ASP A 245 -5.82 0.28 6.88
N HIS A 246 -6.60 1.11 7.57
CA HIS A 246 -7.85 0.69 8.20
C HIS A 246 -8.94 0.38 7.18
N LEU A 247 -9.04 1.14 6.10
CA LEU A 247 -9.93 0.86 4.97
C LEU A 247 -9.60 -0.50 4.33
N THR A 248 -8.31 -0.80 4.14
CA THR A 248 -7.86 -2.07 3.57
C THR A 248 -8.24 -3.24 4.48
N LYS A 249 -7.93 -3.17 5.77
CA LYS A 249 -8.31 -4.19 6.77
C LYS A 249 -9.84 -4.38 6.84
N PHE A 250 -10.59 -3.28 6.79
CA PHE A 250 -12.05 -3.28 6.75
C PHE A 250 -12.59 -4.03 5.53
N ILE A 251 -12.09 -3.72 4.32
CA ILE A 251 -12.53 -4.41 3.09
C ILE A 251 -12.15 -5.90 3.12
N ILE A 252 -10.95 -6.25 3.59
CA ILE A 252 -10.51 -7.66 3.75
C ILE A 252 -11.50 -8.44 4.62
N LYS A 253 -11.85 -7.86 5.78
CA LYS A 253 -12.79 -8.46 6.74
C LYS A 253 -14.19 -8.59 6.14
N GLU A 254 -14.78 -7.50 5.65
CA GLU A 254 -16.19 -7.48 5.24
C GLU A 254 -16.42 -8.26 3.94
N LEU A 255 -15.48 -8.25 2.99
CA LEU A 255 -15.58 -9.11 1.81
C LEU A 255 -15.30 -10.58 2.15
N ASN A 256 -14.70 -10.87 3.31
CA ASN A 256 -14.27 -12.18 3.74
C ASN A 256 -13.34 -12.84 2.69
N VAL A 257 -12.22 -12.18 2.34
CA VAL A 257 -11.29 -12.68 1.31
C VAL A 257 -10.34 -13.76 1.82
N GLU A 258 -9.85 -14.65 0.94
CA GLU A 258 -8.83 -15.67 1.28
C GLU A 258 -7.42 -15.15 1.13
N SER A 259 -7.24 -14.16 0.25
CA SER A 259 -5.97 -13.50 0.06
C SER A 259 -6.14 -12.06 -0.38
N PHE A 260 -5.08 -11.29 -0.19
CA PHE A 260 -5.01 -9.93 -0.70
C PHE A 260 -3.58 -9.63 -1.16
N ASN A 261 -3.39 -8.54 -1.90
CA ASN A 261 -2.09 -7.94 -2.11
C ASN A 261 -2.20 -6.43 -2.12
N ILE A 262 -1.16 -5.76 -1.61
CA ILE A 262 -0.98 -4.32 -1.73
C ILE A 262 0.22 -4.11 -2.64
N SER A 263 0.00 -3.52 -3.81
CA SER A 263 1.00 -3.55 -4.87
C SER A 263 1.15 -2.22 -5.60
N CYS A 264 2.33 -2.05 -6.20
CA CYS A 264 2.61 -1.05 -7.20
C CYS A 264 3.07 -1.75 -8.49
N LYS A 265 3.84 -1.08 -9.36
CA LYS A 265 4.43 -1.71 -10.54
C LYS A 265 5.10 -3.05 -10.24
N ASP A 266 6.01 -3.07 -9.27
CA ASP A 266 6.76 -4.27 -8.88
C ASP A 266 6.44 -4.78 -7.46
N ALA A 267 5.55 -4.10 -6.73
CA ALA A 267 5.40 -4.25 -5.28
C ALA A 267 6.70 -4.01 -4.47
N ILE A 268 7.69 -3.28 -5.02
CA ILE A 268 9.03 -3.15 -4.41
C ILE A 268 9.13 -2.01 -3.41
N ASP A 269 8.72 -0.79 -3.76
CA ASP A 269 8.90 0.37 -2.87
C ASP A 269 7.58 0.72 -2.16
N ARG A 270 6.58 1.20 -2.91
CA ARG A 270 5.26 1.58 -2.38
C ARG A 270 4.49 0.37 -1.81
N GLY A 271 4.50 -0.75 -2.54
CA GLY A 271 3.84 -1.98 -2.12
C GLY A 271 4.49 -2.55 -0.85
N ALA A 272 5.82 -2.63 -0.82
CA ALA A 272 6.58 -3.07 0.35
C ALA A 272 6.30 -2.22 1.59
N GLY A 273 6.42 -0.89 1.48
CA GLY A 273 6.15 0.01 2.61
C GLY A 273 4.73 -0.12 3.15
N SER A 274 3.74 -0.33 2.28
CA SER A 274 2.34 -0.48 2.71
C SER A 274 2.07 -1.84 3.35
N ASN A 275 2.67 -2.91 2.84
CA ASN A 275 2.61 -4.22 3.48
C ASN A 275 3.33 -4.22 4.84
N ALA A 276 4.50 -3.59 4.93
CA ALA A 276 5.25 -3.45 6.17
C ALA A 276 4.50 -2.60 7.19
N GLN A 277 3.83 -1.52 6.77
CA GLN A 277 3.00 -0.70 7.65
C GLN A 277 1.80 -1.50 8.17
N LEU A 278 1.04 -2.17 7.30
CA LEU A 278 -0.11 -2.97 7.72
C LEU A 278 0.29 -4.07 8.69
N PHE A 279 1.36 -4.81 8.38
CA PHE A 279 1.90 -5.85 9.25
C PHE A 279 2.31 -5.27 10.61
N SER A 280 3.05 -4.15 10.63
CA SER A 280 3.50 -3.48 11.85
C SER A 280 2.32 -3.05 12.72
N ASN A 281 1.31 -2.40 12.13
CA ASN A 281 0.14 -1.92 12.86
C ASN A 281 -0.63 -3.08 13.49
N CYS A 282 -0.82 -4.18 12.74
CA CYS A 282 -1.46 -5.38 13.28
C CYS A 282 -0.64 -5.98 14.43
N ALA A 283 0.69 -6.03 14.29
CA ALA A 283 1.58 -6.56 15.33
C ALA A 283 1.49 -5.74 16.63
N ILE A 284 1.61 -4.41 16.51
CA ILE A 284 1.53 -3.47 17.64
C ILE A 284 0.19 -3.63 18.36
N VAL A 285 -0.93 -3.55 17.63
CA VAL A 285 -2.26 -3.58 18.26
C VAL A 285 -2.59 -4.96 18.86
N SER A 286 -2.06 -6.04 18.28
CA SER A 286 -2.31 -7.40 18.78
C SER A 286 -1.53 -7.74 20.06
N ASP A 287 -0.44 -7.02 20.34
CA ASP A 287 0.38 -7.22 21.53
C ASP A 287 -0.19 -6.44 22.71
N GLU A 288 -0.23 -7.08 23.89
CA GLU A 288 -0.80 -6.49 25.10
C GLU A 288 -0.08 -5.20 25.51
N LYS A 289 1.23 -5.13 25.30
CA LYS A 289 2.08 -3.97 25.63
C LYS A 289 2.33 -3.06 24.42
N GLY A 290 1.88 -3.46 23.23
CA GLY A 290 2.22 -2.77 21.99
C GLY A 290 3.65 -3.01 21.50
N GLU A 291 4.32 -4.01 22.05
CA GLU A 291 5.70 -4.31 21.69
C GLU A 291 5.76 -5.16 20.41
N ILE A 292 6.74 -4.89 19.56
CA ILE A 292 7.00 -5.71 18.36
C ILE A 292 8.05 -6.76 18.72
N SER A 293 7.65 -8.04 18.73
CA SER A 293 8.56 -9.16 18.93
C SER A 293 9.74 -9.17 17.95
N ILE A 294 10.88 -9.75 18.32
CA ILE A 294 12.06 -9.86 17.45
C ILE A 294 11.72 -10.53 16.11
N GLY A 295 10.85 -11.55 16.12
CA GLY A 295 10.37 -12.21 14.90
C GLY A 295 9.61 -11.26 13.99
N HIS A 296 8.70 -10.47 14.55
CA HIS A 296 7.96 -9.44 13.80
C HIS A 296 8.90 -8.33 13.30
N GLN A 297 9.87 -7.87 14.10
CA GLN A 297 10.88 -6.89 13.67
C GLN A 297 11.65 -7.39 12.44
N LYS A 298 12.15 -8.63 12.46
CA LYS A 298 12.83 -9.24 11.30
C LYS A 298 11.93 -9.36 10.08
N LYS A 299 10.64 -9.69 10.28
CA LYS A 299 9.67 -9.76 9.18
C LYS A 299 9.42 -8.38 8.59
N ILE A 300 9.27 -7.35 9.41
CA ILE A 300 9.11 -5.95 8.97
C ILE A 300 10.32 -5.48 8.15
N GLU A 301 11.55 -5.74 8.65
CA GLU A 301 12.79 -5.48 7.92
C GLU A 301 12.80 -6.17 6.55
N THR A 302 12.39 -7.44 6.52
CA THR A 302 12.32 -8.25 5.30
C THR A 302 11.29 -7.69 4.31
N LEU A 303 10.08 -7.37 4.79
CA LEU A 303 9.01 -6.80 3.95
C LEU A 303 9.45 -5.50 3.28
N MET A 304 10.15 -4.63 4.01
CA MET A 304 10.60 -3.34 3.50
C MET A 304 11.81 -3.45 2.56
N MET A 305 12.78 -4.31 2.86
CA MET A 305 14.09 -4.30 2.18
C MET A 305 14.24 -5.39 1.11
N ALA A 306 13.69 -6.58 1.34
CA ALA A 306 14.10 -7.79 0.61
C ALA A 306 13.80 -7.68 -0.89
N ARG A 307 12.61 -7.22 -1.29
CA ARG A 307 12.26 -7.16 -2.73
C ARG A 307 13.13 -6.17 -3.49
N ALA A 308 13.44 -5.01 -2.91
CA ALA A 308 14.33 -4.03 -3.54
C ALA A 308 15.72 -4.63 -3.77
N LEU A 309 16.22 -5.38 -2.78
CA LEU A 309 17.51 -6.07 -2.85
C LEU A 309 17.50 -7.23 -3.85
N PHE A 310 16.52 -8.12 -3.81
CA PHE A 310 16.52 -9.32 -4.65
C PHE A 310 16.19 -9.02 -6.11
N VAL A 311 15.19 -8.18 -6.36
CA VAL A 311 14.65 -7.93 -7.71
C VAL A 311 15.39 -6.79 -8.41
N ARG A 312 15.72 -5.71 -7.68
CA ARG A 312 16.32 -4.50 -8.29
C ARG A 312 17.77 -4.26 -7.88
N LYS A 313 18.33 -5.09 -6.99
CA LYS A 313 19.72 -5.00 -6.52
C LYS A 313 20.08 -3.60 -5.98
N ARG A 314 19.10 -2.94 -5.33
CA ARG A 314 19.25 -1.61 -4.71
C ARG A 314 18.51 -1.51 -3.39
N ALA A 315 18.81 -0.47 -2.61
CA ALA A 315 17.97 -0.04 -1.49
C ALA A 315 16.58 0.38 -2.00
N PRO A 316 15.54 0.34 -1.14
CA PRO A 316 14.28 1.01 -1.42
C PRO A 316 14.49 2.50 -1.75
N ILE A 317 13.57 3.11 -2.49
CA ILE A 317 13.62 4.56 -2.74
C ILE A 317 13.52 5.28 -1.39
N HIS A 318 14.45 6.21 -1.12
CA HIS A 318 14.58 6.89 0.16
C HIS A 318 13.26 7.48 0.66
N GLU A 319 12.56 8.27 -0.16
CA GLU A 319 11.26 8.86 0.21
C GLU A 319 10.23 7.80 0.64
N ARG A 320 10.25 6.60 0.03
CA ARG A 320 9.31 5.52 0.35
C ARG A 320 9.66 4.81 1.65
N PHE A 321 10.96 4.65 1.90
CA PHE A 321 11.45 4.16 3.16
C PHE A 321 11.15 5.13 4.30
N GLU A 322 11.43 6.42 4.13
CA GLU A 322 11.17 7.45 5.15
C GLU A 322 9.68 7.53 5.50
N ARG A 323 8.78 7.47 4.51
CA ARG A 323 7.33 7.46 4.78
C ARG A 323 6.88 6.28 5.63
N PHE A 324 7.43 5.09 5.35
CA PHE A 324 7.17 3.92 6.18
C PHE A 324 7.77 4.08 7.58
N ALA A 325 9.01 4.55 7.69
CA ALA A 325 9.67 4.74 8.98
C ALA A 325 8.94 5.76 9.86
N GLU A 326 8.49 6.88 9.29
CA GLU A 326 7.66 7.89 9.97
C GLU A 326 6.36 7.28 10.51
N GLY A 327 5.63 6.51 9.69
CA GLY A 327 4.40 5.86 10.11
C GLY A 327 4.59 4.79 11.20
N LEU A 328 5.69 4.03 11.11
CA LEU A 328 6.06 3.05 12.13
C LEU A 328 6.46 3.71 13.45
N ASP A 329 7.30 4.73 13.41
CA ASP A 329 7.73 5.49 14.60
C ASP A 329 6.52 6.10 15.30
N PHE A 330 5.63 6.75 14.54
CA PHE A 330 4.39 7.28 15.06
C PHE A 330 3.55 6.21 15.76
N SER A 331 3.36 5.05 15.13
CA SER A 331 2.53 3.97 15.70
C SER A 331 3.13 3.39 16.97
N LEU A 332 4.46 3.30 17.06
CA LEU A 332 5.18 2.84 18.25
C LEU A 332 5.16 3.88 19.38
N SER A 333 5.13 5.17 19.06
CA SER A 333 4.99 6.24 20.05
C SER A 333 3.56 6.43 20.54
N HIS A 334 2.55 5.93 19.81
CA HIS A 334 1.13 6.15 20.10
C HIS A 334 0.35 4.82 20.21
N VAL A 335 0.96 3.80 20.85
CA VAL A 335 0.38 2.46 20.98
C VAL A 335 -1.07 2.46 21.45
N GLU A 336 -1.39 3.20 22.52
CA GLU A 336 -2.74 3.21 23.10
C GLU A 336 -3.76 3.85 22.15
N ALA A 337 -3.38 4.94 21.46
CA ALA A 337 -4.23 5.54 20.41
C ALA A 337 -4.47 4.54 19.26
N MET A 338 -3.44 3.78 18.86
CA MET A 338 -3.57 2.75 17.82
C MET A 338 -4.51 1.61 18.24
N LYS A 339 -4.43 1.17 19.51
CA LYS A 339 -5.34 0.17 20.08
C LYS A 339 -6.78 0.69 20.17
N ASN A 340 -6.97 1.94 20.62
CA ASN A 340 -8.28 2.58 20.69
C ASN A 340 -8.90 2.74 19.31
N LEU A 341 -8.12 3.18 18.32
CA LEU A 341 -8.54 3.25 16.92
C LEU A 341 -8.98 1.88 16.40
N HIS A 342 -8.17 0.84 16.63
CA HIS A 342 -8.54 -0.52 16.22
C HIS A 342 -9.84 -0.98 16.89
N LYS A 343 -9.99 -0.75 18.19
CA LYS A 343 -11.21 -1.09 18.93
C LYS A 343 -12.42 -0.32 18.42
N ALA A 344 -12.27 0.97 18.10
CA ALA A 344 -13.34 1.79 17.54
C ALA A 344 -13.80 1.29 16.16
N VAL A 345 -12.89 0.77 15.34
CA VAL A 345 -13.20 0.31 13.97
C VAL A 345 -13.63 -1.16 13.93
N PHE A 346 -13.01 -2.03 14.72
CA PHE A 346 -13.16 -3.49 14.64
C PHE A 346 -13.75 -4.12 15.90
N GLY A 347 -14.04 -3.35 16.95
CA GLY A 347 -14.43 -3.88 18.26
C GLY A 347 -13.33 -4.75 18.86
N ASP A 348 -13.71 -5.88 19.46
CA ASP A 348 -12.76 -6.81 20.07
C ASP A 348 -12.16 -7.82 19.05
N LEU A 349 -12.43 -7.65 17.76
CA LEU A 349 -11.88 -8.52 16.72
C LEU A 349 -10.35 -8.36 16.65
N LYS A 350 -9.63 -9.44 16.93
CA LYS A 350 -8.17 -9.47 16.77
C LYS A 350 -7.78 -9.72 15.31
N ILE A 351 -6.86 -8.90 14.80
CA ILE A 351 -6.20 -9.07 13.51
C ILE A 351 -4.71 -9.31 13.80
N ILE A 352 -4.30 -10.57 13.80
CA ILE A 352 -2.97 -10.97 14.28
C ILE A 352 -2.10 -11.34 13.08
N PRO A 353 -0.95 -10.70 12.88
CA PRO A 353 -0.03 -11.10 11.83
C PRO A 353 0.70 -12.39 12.23
N VAL A 354 0.89 -13.29 11.26
CA VAL A 354 1.60 -14.56 11.43
C VAL A 354 2.80 -14.59 10.52
N ASN A 355 3.95 -14.96 11.10
CA ASN A 355 5.16 -15.22 10.34
C ASN A 355 5.00 -16.53 9.56
N THR A 356 4.88 -16.42 8.24
CA THR A 356 5.00 -17.54 7.30
C THR A 356 6.43 -17.76 6.86
#